data_AF-A0A2T4X8U1-F1
#
_entry.id   AF-A0A2T4X8U1-F1
#
_cell.length_a   1.000
_cell.length_b   1.000
_cell.length_c   1.000
_cell.angle_alpha   90.00
_cell.angle_beta   90.00
_cell.angle_gamma   90.00
#
_symmetry.space_group_name_H-M   'P 1'
#
loop_
_entity.id
_entity.type
_entity.pdbx_description
1 polymer ?
#
loop_
_entity_poly.entity_id
_entity_poly.type
_entity_poly.pdbx_seq_one_letter_code
_entity_poly.pdbx_strand_id
1 'polypeptide(L)'
;MPTVRDTISDTLNILRHNLEQGLNTLQPLPGNGDTDAVVIGNIAQVENTDGGFLPALSNRIVVTLIKTEEEYALKNQPNHRRNPVSGNLEYANPPVFLNLYLLITPNLSDYGIALTFLSRIISFFQHQRVFTETNSLLPGGAAFPIQTFNFNLSMVSPGFEQLNHLWGILGGKMLPSVLYKLQLQEIAYIPDEMLPASPITTITLTEQLF
;
A
#
# COMPACT_ATOMS: atom_id res chain seq x y z
N MET A 1 -12.16 -3.82 -22.62
CA MET A 1 -12.81 -3.24 -21.42
C MET A 1 -11.73 -2.47 -20.71
N PRO A 2 -11.96 -1.21 -20.30
CA PRO A 2 -10.93 -0.44 -19.63
C PRO A 2 -10.48 -1.17 -18.38
N THR A 3 -9.20 -1.55 -18.32
CA THR A 3 -8.65 -2.30 -17.20
C THR A 3 -8.10 -1.34 -16.15
N VAL A 4 -8.69 -1.35 -14.96
CA VAL A 4 -8.03 -0.81 -13.76
C VAL A 4 -7.07 -1.88 -13.27
N ARG A 5 -5.79 -1.56 -13.16
CA ARG A 5 -4.82 -2.47 -12.52
C ARG A 5 -5.03 -2.40 -11.01
N ASP A 6 -5.16 -3.55 -10.35
CA ASP A 6 -5.34 -3.68 -8.89
C ASP A 6 -4.03 -3.41 -8.13
N THR A 7 -3.49 -2.21 -8.25
CA THR A 7 -2.13 -1.90 -7.78
C THR A 7 -1.99 -1.88 -6.26
N ILE A 8 -3.06 -1.53 -5.53
CA ILE A 8 -3.04 -1.53 -4.05
C ILE A 8 -2.86 -2.95 -3.51
N SER A 9 -3.65 -3.91 -4.01
CA SER A 9 -3.61 -5.30 -3.53
C SER A 9 -2.23 -5.91 -3.75
N ASP A 10 -1.69 -5.72 -4.95
CA ASP A 10 -0.38 -6.23 -5.35
C ASP A 10 0.74 -5.65 -4.50
N THR A 11 0.76 -4.32 -4.29
CA THR A 11 1.75 -3.65 -3.43
C THR A 11 1.67 -4.14 -1.98
N LEU A 12 0.47 -4.30 -1.44
CA LEU A 12 0.30 -4.82 -0.07
C LEU A 12 0.74 -6.28 0.03
N ASN A 13 0.52 -7.09 -1.01
CA ASN A 13 1.01 -8.47 -1.06
C ASN A 13 2.54 -8.53 -1.11
N ILE A 14 3.19 -7.64 -1.87
CA ILE A 14 4.66 -7.50 -1.88
C ILE A 14 5.14 -7.13 -0.46
N LEU A 15 4.54 -6.13 0.17
CA LEU A 15 4.88 -5.72 1.54
C LEU A 15 4.71 -6.88 2.53
N ARG A 16 3.56 -7.57 2.48
CA ARG A 16 3.22 -8.72 3.32
C ARG A 16 4.28 -9.80 3.20
N HIS A 17 4.63 -10.19 1.97
CA HIS A 17 5.61 -11.23 1.69
C HIS A 17 7.01 -10.85 2.19
N ASN A 18 7.46 -9.62 1.92
CA ASN A 18 8.76 -9.15 2.40
C ASN A 18 8.83 -9.08 3.93
N LEU A 19 7.76 -8.62 4.58
CA LEU A 19 7.67 -8.61 6.04
C LEU A 19 7.71 -10.04 6.60
N GLU A 20 6.95 -10.97 6.02
CA GLU A 20 6.95 -12.37 6.44
C GLU A 20 8.33 -13.02 6.33
N GLN A 21 8.99 -12.86 5.18
CA GLN A 21 10.35 -13.38 4.98
C GLN A 21 11.35 -12.70 5.93
N GLY A 22 11.29 -11.37 6.06
CA GLY A 22 12.14 -10.62 6.98
C GLY A 22 11.99 -11.08 8.42
N LEU A 23 10.76 -11.31 8.89
CA LEU A 23 10.52 -11.80 10.25
C LEU A 23 10.97 -13.26 10.43
N ASN A 24 10.73 -14.12 9.44
CA ASN A 24 11.15 -15.53 9.47
C ASN A 24 12.68 -15.70 9.59
N THR A 25 13.47 -14.78 9.02
CA THR A 25 14.94 -14.81 9.19
C THR A 25 15.39 -14.51 10.62
N LEU A 26 14.61 -13.76 11.39
CA LEU A 26 14.91 -13.41 12.78
C LEU A 26 14.46 -14.49 13.75
N GLN A 27 13.24 -14.99 13.58
CA GLN A 27 12.70 -16.15 14.30
C GLN A 27 11.52 -16.72 13.51
N PRO A 28 11.31 -18.04 13.53
CA PRO A 28 10.09 -18.64 12.99
C PRO A 28 8.83 -17.96 13.54
N LEU A 29 7.95 -17.54 12.62
CA LEU A 29 6.66 -16.95 12.97
C LEU A 29 5.74 -17.98 13.64
N PRO A 30 4.83 -17.54 14.53
CA PRO A 30 3.80 -18.41 15.07
C PRO A 30 2.83 -18.79 13.96
N GLY A 31 2.99 -19.99 13.40
CA GLY A 31 2.15 -20.51 12.32
C GLY A 31 2.34 -22.01 12.17
N ASN A 32 1.27 -22.72 11.82
CA ASN A 32 1.27 -24.18 11.66
C ASN A 32 1.90 -24.62 10.32
N GLY A 33 3.04 -24.03 9.93
CA GLY A 33 3.86 -24.43 8.77
C GLY A 33 3.22 -24.27 7.37
N ASP A 34 1.90 -24.16 7.27
CA ASP A 34 1.13 -24.26 6.02
C ASP A 34 0.25 -23.02 5.73
N THR A 35 0.20 -22.05 6.65
CA THR A 35 -0.62 -20.84 6.51
C THR A 35 0.22 -19.58 6.66
N ASP A 36 -0.01 -18.60 5.78
CA ASP A 36 0.59 -17.25 5.85
C ASP A 36 0.48 -16.68 7.28
N ALA A 37 1.63 -16.41 7.91
CA ALA A 37 1.71 -15.88 9.26
C ALA A 37 1.51 -14.35 9.30
N VAL A 38 1.80 -13.67 8.19
CA VAL A 38 1.45 -12.26 7.96
C VAL A 38 0.30 -12.22 6.97
N VAL A 39 -0.80 -11.57 7.35
CA VAL A 39 -2.03 -11.49 6.53
C VAL A 39 -2.47 -10.06 6.32
N ILE A 40 -3.01 -9.77 5.14
CA ILE A 40 -3.71 -8.52 4.86
C ILE A 40 -5.17 -8.74 5.24
N GLY A 41 -5.71 -7.88 6.10
CA GLY A 41 -7.07 -8.04 6.58
C GLY A 41 -7.48 -6.93 7.53
N ASN A 42 -8.76 -6.89 7.90
CA ASN A 42 -9.28 -5.94 8.85
C ASN A 42 -9.23 -6.51 10.28
N ILE A 43 -8.41 -5.93 11.15
CA ILE A 43 -8.28 -6.36 12.55
C ILE A 43 -9.61 -6.30 13.33
N ALA A 44 -10.57 -5.49 12.91
CA ALA A 44 -11.91 -5.45 13.52
C ALA A 44 -12.68 -6.77 13.37
N GLN A 45 -12.28 -7.64 12.43
CA GLN A 45 -12.95 -8.91 12.15
C GLN A 45 -12.35 -10.10 12.91
N VAL A 46 -11.41 -9.88 13.83
CA VAL A 46 -10.77 -10.95 14.62
C VAL A 46 -11.78 -11.81 15.38
N GLU A 47 -12.89 -11.23 15.84
CA GLU A 47 -13.91 -11.93 16.63
C GLU A 47 -14.98 -12.62 15.79
N ASN A 48 -15.06 -12.29 14.49
CA ASN A 48 -16.01 -12.90 13.56
C ASN A 48 -15.48 -14.29 13.14
N THR A 49 -15.60 -15.23 14.08
CA THR A 49 -15.20 -16.64 13.92
C THR A 49 -16.27 -17.47 13.20
N ASP A 50 -17.40 -16.84 12.86
CA ASP A 50 -18.55 -17.50 12.23
C ASP A 50 -18.33 -17.68 10.72
N GLY A 51 -17.66 -18.77 10.35
CA GLY A 51 -17.95 -19.58 9.16
C GLY A 51 -17.88 -18.93 7.76
N GLY A 52 -17.29 -17.76 7.61
CA GLY A 52 -17.12 -17.09 6.30
C GLY A 52 -15.76 -17.34 5.64
N PHE A 53 -15.69 -17.07 4.33
CA PHE A 53 -14.50 -17.15 3.43
C PHE A 53 -13.29 -16.28 3.83
N LEU A 54 -13.22 -15.75 5.05
CA LEU A 54 -12.14 -14.87 5.50
C LEU A 54 -11.04 -15.67 6.19
N PRO A 55 -9.75 -15.35 5.94
CA PRO A 55 -8.65 -16.02 6.61
C PRO A 55 -8.73 -15.79 8.12
N ALA A 56 -8.56 -16.86 8.90
CA ALA A 56 -8.52 -16.76 10.35
C ALA A 56 -7.39 -15.79 10.77
N LEU A 57 -7.78 -14.66 11.38
CA LEU A 57 -6.85 -13.62 11.82
C LEU A 57 -6.20 -13.94 13.18
N SER A 58 -6.64 -15.01 13.82
CA SER A 58 -6.12 -15.47 15.12
C SER A 58 -4.69 -15.99 14.98
N ASN A 59 -3.83 -15.59 15.93
CA ASN A 59 -2.42 -15.99 15.99
C ASN A 59 -1.61 -15.60 14.73
N ARG A 60 -1.86 -14.39 14.21
CA ARG A 60 -1.19 -13.86 13.01
C ARG A 60 -0.83 -12.39 13.18
N ILE A 61 0.10 -11.92 12.33
CA ILE A 61 0.38 -10.49 12.19
C ILE A 61 -0.55 -9.95 11.11
N VAL A 62 -1.41 -9.01 11.48
CA VAL A 62 -2.44 -8.45 10.59
C VAL A 62 -2.00 -7.08 10.10
N VAL A 63 -1.98 -6.90 8.78
CA VAL A 63 -1.78 -5.60 8.12
C VAL A 63 -3.14 -5.08 7.66
N THR A 64 -3.61 -4.00 8.29
CA THR A 64 -4.89 -3.37 8.00
C THR A 64 -4.69 -2.02 7.32
N LEU A 65 -5.32 -1.80 6.17
CA LEU A 65 -5.41 -0.48 5.55
C LEU A 65 -6.48 0.36 6.27
N ILE A 66 -6.07 1.44 6.94
CA ILE A 66 -6.94 2.32 7.73
C ILE A 66 -7.47 3.48 6.91
N LYS A 67 -6.60 4.12 6.12
CA LYS A 67 -6.91 5.34 5.39
C LYS A 67 -6.07 5.43 4.12
N THR A 68 -6.63 6.05 3.09
CA THR A 68 -5.90 6.53 1.91
C THR A 68 -5.93 8.05 1.85
N GLU A 69 -4.83 8.66 1.41
CA GLU A 69 -4.72 10.10 1.20
C GLU A 69 -4.07 10.37 -0.16
N GLU A 70 -4.55 11.36 -0.89
CA GLU A 70 -3.93 11.79 -2.14
C GLU A 70 -2.65 12.60 -1.87
N GLU A 71 -1.59 12.33 -2.62
CA GLU A 71 -0.35 13.11 -2.58
C GLU A 71 -0.47 14.34 -3.49
N TYR A 72 -0.86 15.47 -2.90
CA TYR A 72 -1.15 16.71 -3.63
C TYR A 72 0.05 17.27 -4.42
N ALA A 73 1.28 17.01 -3.98
CA ALA A 73 2.48 17.52 -4.65
C ALA A 73 2.62 17.00 -6.10
N LEU A 74 2.04 15.83 -6.41
CA LEU A 74 2.14 15.19 -7.73
C LEU A 74 0.90 15.40 -8.62
N LYS A 75 -0.05 16.24 -8.19
CA LYS A 75 -1.30 16.51 -8.90
C LYS A 75 -1.13 17.34 -10.18
N ASN A 76 -0.02 18.06 -10.33
CA ASN A 76 0.18 19.06 -11.38
C ASN A 76 0.75 18.47 -12.69
N GLN A 77 0.37 17.26 -13.05
CA GLN A 77 0.77 16.66 -14.33
C GLN A 77 -0.20 17.06 -15.45
N PRO A 78 0.30 17.40 -16.65
CA PRO A 78 -0.54 17.76 -17.78
C PRO A 78 -1.40 16.55 -18.21
N ASN A 79 -2.63 16.83 -18.62
CA ASN A 79 -3.61 15.86 -19.13
C ASN A 79 -3.33 15.43 -20.59
N HIS A 80 -2.10 15.60 -21.05
CA HIS A 80 -1.66 15.28 -22.39
C HIS A 80 -0.33 14.54 -22.32
N ARG A 81 -0.24 13.42 -23.04
CA ARG A 81 0.98 12.65 -23.21
C ARG A 81 1.32 12.57 -24.69
N ARG A 82 2.60 12.69 -25.03
CA ARG A 82 3.05 12.43 -26.39
C ARG A 82 3.22 10.93 -26.57
N ASN A 83 2.58 10.36 -27.59
CA ASN A 83 2.78 8.96 -27.93
C ASN A 83 4.23 8.74 -28.38
N PRO A 84 5.02 7.88 -27.72
CA PRO A 84 6.41 7.64 -28.09
C PRO A 84 6.57 6.97 -29.46
N VAL A 85 5.53 6.31 -29.97
CA VAL A 85 5.54 5.60 -31.27
C VAL A 85 5.01 6.48 -32.40
N SER A 86 3.82 7.08 -32.25
CA SER A 86 3.19 7.88 -33.31
C SER A 86 3.60 9.35 -33.30
N GLY A 87 4.19 9.85 -32.20
CA GLY A 87 4.57 11.25 -32.03
C GLY A 87 3.40 12.22 -31.81
N ASN A 88 2.16 11.73 -31.91
CA ASN A 88 0.93 12.50 -31.73
C ASN A 88 0.68 12.84 -30.26
N LEU A 89 -0.05 13.93 -30.02
CA LEU A 89 -0.53 14.29 -28.70
C LEU A 89 -1.79 13.47 -28.40
N GLU A 90 -1.79 12.77 -27.27
CA GLU A 90 -2.93 11.99 -26.79
C GLU A 90 -3.42 12.56 -25.47
N TYR A 91 -4.73 12.55 -25.28
CA TYR A 91 -5.33 12.89 -24.01
C TYR A 91 -5.19 11.71 -23.06
N ALA A 92 -4.61 11.96 -21.88
CA ALA A 92 -4.49 10.98 -20.82
C ALA A 92 -4.69 11.70 -19.48
N ASN A 93 -5.61 11.19 -18.66
CA ASN A 93 -5.75 11.70 -17.30
C ASN A 93 -4.47 11.40 -16.51
N PRO A 94 -3.94 12.37 -15.74
CA PRO A 94 -2.76 12.13 -14.93
C PRO A 94 -3.02 11.03 -13.89
N PRO A 95 -2.01 10.20 -13.56
CA PRO A 95 -2.13 9.22 -12.49
C PRO A 95 -2.45 9.87 -11.14
N VAL A 96 -3.21 9.15 -10.32
CA VAL A 96 -3.47 9.52 -8.93
C VAL A 96 -2.42 8.86 -8.06
N PHE A 97 -1.77 9.68 -7.25
CA PHE A 97 -0.73 9.26 -6.33
C PHE A 97 -1.30 9.21 -4.91
N LEU A 98 -1.15 8.08 -4.24
CA LEU A 98 -1.73 7.82 -2.92
C LEU A 98 -0.68 7.51 -1.87
N ASN A 99 -1.01 7.96 -0.66
CA ASN A 99 -0.42 7.61 0.61
C ASN A 99 -1.37 6.64 1.33
N LEU A 100 -0.89 5.46 1.70
CA LEU A 100 -1.68 4.43 2.38
C LEU A 100 -1.27 4.35 3.86
N TYR A 101 -2.23 4.43 4.77
CA TYR A 101 -1.99 4.29 6.21
C TYR A 101 -2.29 2.86 6.64
N LEU A 102 -1.23 2.14 7.02
CA LEU A 102 -1.24 0.73 7.36
C LEU A 102 -1.05 0.56 8.86
N LEU A 103 -2.03 -0.05 9.52
CA LEU A 103 -1.91 -0.50 10.91
C LEU A 103 -1.40 -1.93 10.90
N ILE A 104 -0.27 -2.17 11.54
CA ILE A 104 0.31 -3.50 11.67
C ILE A 104 0.14 -3.95 13.12
N THR A 105 -0.59 -5.04 13.31
CA THR A 105 -1.01 -5.54 14.63
C THR A 105 -0.62 -7.01 14.77
N PRO A 106 0.36 -7.37 15.61
CA PRO A 106 0.58 -8.74 16.04
C PRO A 106 -0.60 -9.23 16.91
N ASN A 107 -1.53 -9.96 16.31
CA ASN A 107 -2.68 -10.58 16.99
C ASN A 107 -2.31 -11.99 17.46
N LEU A 108 -1.47 -12.08 18.49
CA LEU A 108 -0.99 -13.33 19.07
C LEU A 108 -1.67 -13.60 20.42
N SER A 109 -1.80 -14.88 20.78
CA SER A 109 -2.43 -15.28 22.04
C SER A 109 -1.62 -14.85 23.27
N ASP A 110 -0.29 -14.84 23.16
CA ASP A 110 0.61 -14.35 24.21
C ASP A 110 1.03 -12.90 23.90
N TYR A 111 0.68 -12.00 24.82
CA TYR A 111 0.98 -10.58 24.70
C TYR A 111 2.48 -10.27 24.74
N GLY A 112 3.27 -10.98 25.55
CA GLY A 112 4.73 -10.81 25.60
C GLY A 112 5.39 -11.21 24.29
N ILE A 113 4.89 -12.27 23.65
CA ILE A 113 5.30 -12.65 22.30
C ILE A 113 4.85 -11.58 21.28
N ALA A 114 3.62 -11.07 21.39
CA ALA A 114 3.13 -9.99 20.52
C ALA A 114 4.01 -8.73 20.58
N LEU A 115 4.44 -8.30 21.77
CA LEU A 115 5.38 -7.19 21.94
C LEU A 115 6.74 -7.47 21.29
N THR A 116 7.24 -8.69 21.42
CA THR A 116 8.50 -9.10 20.79
C THR A 116 8.40 -9.00 19.27
N PHE A 117 7.28 -9.44 18.68
CA PHE A 117 7.04 -9.28 17.25
C PHE A 117 6.84 -7.81 16.85
N LEU A 118 6.21 -6.99 17.68
CA LEU A 118 6.10 -5.55 17.43
C LEU A 118 7.49 -4.90 17.30
N SER A 119 8.41 -5.21 18.21
CA SER A 119 9.79 -4.73 18.13
C SER A 119 10.50 -5.19 16.85
N ARG A 120 10.24 -6.42 16.40
CA ARG A 120 10.82 -6.96 15.16
C ARG A 120 10.27 -6.31 13.91
N ILE A 121 8.95 -6.06 13.86
CA ILE A 121 8.31 -5.32 12.78
C ILE A 121 8.95 -3.93 12.66
N ILE A 122 9.15 -3.25 13.80
CA ILE A 122 9.83 -1.95 13.83
C ILE A 122 11.28 -2.06 13.36
N SER A 123 12.03 -3.06 13.83
CA SER A 123 13.41 -3.29 13.42
C SER A 123 13.53 -3.60 11.92
N PHE A 124 12.59 -4.36 11.37
CA PHE A 124 12.55 -4.69 9.95
C PHE A 124 12.39 -3.42 9.10
N PHE A 125 11.42 -2.57 9.41
CA PHE A 125 11.22 -1.33 8.67
C PHE A 125 12.28 -0.27 8.95
N GLN A 126 12.94 -0.32 10.11
CA GLN A 126 14.12 0.50 10.38
C GLN A 126 15.28 0.11 9.47
N HIS A 127 15.48 -1.19 9.22
CA HIS A 127 16.51 -1.70 8.31
C HIS A 127 16.15 -1.45 6.84
N GLN A 128 14.93 -1.78 6.44
CA GLN A 128 14.44 -1.64 5.06
C GLN A 128 13.14 -0.84 5.02
N ARG A 129 13.27 0.41 4.58
CA ARG A 129 12.15 1.35 4.43
C ARG A 129 11.76 1.63 2.98
N VAL A 130 12.58 1.25 2.01
CA VAL A 130 12.32 1.46 0.57
C VAL A 130 12.26 0.10 -0.12
N PHE A 131 11.21 -0.11 -0.88
CA PHE A 131 10.91 -1.33 -1.61
C PHE A 131 10.85 -1.01 -3.09
N THR A 132 11.69 -1.70 -3.83
CA THR A 132 11.84 -1.66 -5.28
C THR A 132 11.94 -3.08 -5.80
N GLU A 133 11.79 -3.25 -7.10
CA GLU A 133 11.95 -4.52 -7.81
C GLU A 133 13.29 -5.21 -7.54
N THR A 134 14.34 -4.42 -7.30
CA THR A 134 15.72 -4.93 -7.15
C THR A 134 16.05 -5.38 -5.74
N ASN A 135 15.32 -4.92 -4.73
CA ASN A 135 15.62 -5.15 -3.32
C ASN A 135 14.47 -5.81 -2.55
N SER A 136 13.42 -6.25 -3.25
CA SER A 136 12.23 -6.85 -2.63
C SER A 136 11.96 -8.22 -3.25
N LEU A 137 11.45 -9.14 -2.43
CA LEU A 137 11.00 -10.45 -2.85
C LEU A 137 9.58 -10.35 -3.42
N LEU A 138 9.34 -10.96 -4.58
CA LEU A 138 8.03 -10.98 -5.23
C LEU A 138 7.24 -12.24 -4.81
N PRO A 139 5.97 -12.10 -4.37
CA PRO A 139 5.13 -13.24 -4.01
C PRO A 139 4.61 -13.95 -5.27
N GLY A 140 5.39 -14.91 -5.78
CA GLY A 140 5.03 -15.74 -6.93
C GLY A 140 6.04 -15.62 -8.07
N GLY A 141 6.49 -16.77 -8.60
CA GLY A 141 7.47 -16.80 -9.69
C GLY A 141 6.94 -16.16 -10.99
N ALA A 142 7.83 -15.49 -11.72
CA ALA A 142 7.76 -14.96 -13.11
C ALA A 142 6.52 -14.19 -13.62
N ALA A 143 5.33 -14.31 -13.00
CA ALA A 143 4.05 -13.82 -13.51
C ALA A 143 3.31 -12.92 -12.51
N PHE A 144 4.04 -12.25 -11.60
CA PHE A 144 3.42 -11.23 -10.75
C PHE A 144 3.00 -10.04 -11.64
N PRO A 145 1.76 -9.54 -11.52
CA PRO A 145 1.18 -8.55 -12.44
C PRO A 145 1.91 -7.20 -12.42
N ILE A 146 2.55 -6.87 -11.30
CA ILE A 146 3.40 -5.68 -11.16
C ILE A 146 4.86 -6.04 -11.41
N GLN A 147 5.39 -5.54 -12.51
CA GLN A 147 6.83 -5.56 -12.82
C GLN A 147 7.53 -4.29 -12.34
N THR A 148 6.79 -3.18 -12.35
CA THR A 148 7.08 -1.77 -11.99
C THR A 148 6.74 -1.32 -10.55
N PHE A 149 7.63 -1.27 -9.54
CA PHE A 149 7.26 -0.64 -8.26
C PHE A 149 8.40 0.04 -7.50
N ASN A 150 8.04 1.14 -6.83
CA ASN A 150 8.89 1.85 -5.89
C ASN A 150 8.00 2.50 -4.82
N PHE A 151 8.09 2.01 -3.59
CA PHE A 151 7.40 2.59 -2.45
C PHE A 151 8.30 2.60 -1.21
N ASN A 152 8.14 3.61 -0.37
CA ASN A 152 8.74 3.76 0.92
C ASN A 152 7.70 3.69 2.05
N LEU A 153 8.14 3.25 3.23
CA LEU A 153 7.36 3.29 4.46
C LEU A 153 7.96 4.29 5.44
N SER A 154 7.08 4.96 6.17
CA SER A 154 7.43 5.89 7.25
C SER A 154 6.52 5.66 8.45
N MET A 155 7.09 5.64 9.66
CA MET A 155 6.30 5.44 10.87
C MET A 155 5.46 6.68 11.17
N VAL A 156 4.20 6.47 11.54
CA VAL A 156 3.28 7.52 11.99
C VAL A 156 2.97 7.29 13.46
N SER A 157 3.12 8.33 14.28
CA SER A 157 2.82 8.28 15.72
C SER A 157 1.56 9.11 16.01
N PRO A 158 0.37 8.48 16.06
CA PRO A 158 -0.86 9.19 16.38
C PRO A 158 -0.88 9.62 17.85
N GLY A 159 -1.59 10.71 18.15
CA GLY A 159 -1.86 11.12 19.53
C GLY A 159 -2.82 10.14 20.24
N PHE A 160 -2.86 10.15 21.57
CA PHE A 160 -3.70 9.24 22.36
C PHE A 160 -5.20 9.32 22.00
N GLU A 161 -5.73 10.52 21.75
CA GLU A 161 -7.12 10.73 21.31
C GLU A 161 -7.39 10.09 19.94
N GLN A 162 -6.51 10.32 18.97
CA GLN A 162 -6.62 9.73 17.63
C GLN A 162 -6.52 8.21 17.68
N LEU A 163 -5.63 7.68 18.52
CA LEU A 163 -5.48 6.25 18.75
C LEU A 163 -6.74 5.66 19.39
N ASN A 164 -7.33 6.35 20.36
CA ASN A 164 -8.60 5.96 20.98
C ASN A 164 -9.73 5.92 19.95
N HIS A 165 -9.86 6.96 19.13
CA HIS A 165 -10.84 6.99 18.05
C HIS A 165 -10.61 5.86 17.02
N LEU A 166 -9.37 5.62 16.62
CA LEU A 166 -9.00 4.56 15.68
C LEU A 166 -9.45 3.19 16.22
N TRP A 167 -9.12 2.87 17.47
CA TRP A 167 -9.54 1.62 18.08
C TRP A 167 -11.04 1.57 18.38
N GLY A 168 -11.68 2.70 18.66
CA GLY A 168 -13.13 2.81 18.77
C GLY A 168 -13.85 2.43 17.48
N ILE A 169 -13.35 2.87 16.32
CA ILE A 169 -13.88 2.50 15.00
C ILE A 169 -13.66 1.02 14.70
N LEU A 170 -12.56 0.43 15.18
CA LEU A 170 -12.20 -0.97 14.97
C LEU A 170 -12.86 -1.95 15.95
N GLY A 171 -13.78 -1.51 16.82
CA GLY A 171 -14.50 -2.40 17.74
C GLY A 171 -13.93 -2.49 19.16
N GLY A 172 -13.03 -1.58 19.54
CA GLY A 172 -12.77 -1.21 20.94
C GLY A 172 -11.75 -2.04 21.73
N LYS A 173 -11.24 -3.17 21.19
CA LYS A 173 -10.18 -3.94 21.85
C LYS A 173 -8.81 -3.54 21.30
N MET A 174 -8.10 -2.71 22.05
CA MET A 174 -6.75 -2.28 21.68
C MET A 174 -5.76 -3.45 21.76
N LEU A 175 -5.09 -3.72 20.65
CA LEU A 175 -3.96 -4.64 20.56
C LEU A 175 -2.66 -3.85 20.39
N PRO A 176 -1.49 -4.43 20.69
CA PRO A 176 -0.22 -3.77 20.41
C PRO A 176 -0.09 -3.58 18.89
N SER A 177 0.14 -2.35 18.44
CA SER A 177 0.18 -2.04 17.02
C SER A 177 1.12 -0.89 16.70
N VAL A 178 1.49 -0.78 15.43
CA VAL A 178 2.29 0.31 14.86
C VAL A 178 1.65 0.81 13.58
N LEU A 179 1.63 2.12 13.38
CA LEU A 179 1.06 2.74 12.20
C LEU A 179 2.19 3.18 11.26
N TYR A 180 2.07 2.79 9.99
CA TYR A 180 2.99 3.19 8.92
C TYR A 180 2.23 3.88 7.80
N LYS A 181 2.86 4.88 7.20
CA LYS A 181 2.44 5.51 5.95
C LYS A 181 3.31 4.96 4.83
N LEU A 182 2.68 4.26 3.88
CA LEU A 182 3.26 3.83 2.63
C LEU A 182 3.05 4.92 1.58
N GLN A 183 4.13 5.34 0.94
CA GLN A 183 4.14 6.27 -0.18
C GLN A 183 5.02 5.63 -1.26
N LEU A 184 4.87 5.80 -2.56
CA LEU A 184 3.84 6.46 -3.32
C LEU A 184 3.13 5.36 -4.12
N GLN A 185 1.85 5.12 -3.83
CA GLN A 185 1.07 4.18 -4.62
C GLN A 185 0.48 4.91 -5.82
N GLU A 186 0.88 4.52 -7.03
CA GLU A 186 0.32 5.05 -8.27
C GLU A 186 -0.95 4.27 -8.68
N ILE A 187 -1.98 5.00 -9.09
CA ILE A 187 -3.18 4.47 -9.73
C ILE A 187 -3.41 5.26 -11.01
N ALA A 188 -3.35 4.55 -12.14
CA ALA A 188 -3.60 5.13 -13.45
C ALA A 188 -4.76 4.40 -14.14
N TYR A 189 -5.69 5.17 -14.69
CA TYR A 189 -6.70 4.66 -15.60
C TYR A 189 -6.11 4.61 -17.01
N ILE A 190 -6.05 3.42 -17.60
CA ILE A 190 -5.52 3.21 -18.95
C ILE A 190 -6.72 2.92 -19.88
N PRO A 191 -7.09 3.84 -20.78
CA PRO A 191 -8.17 3.60 -21.72
C PRO A 191 -7.76 2.62 -22.82
N ASP A 192 -8.71 1.82 -23.32
CA ASP A 192 -8.49 0.88 -24.44
C ASP A 192 -8.17 1.62 -25.75
N GLU A 193 -8.80 2.77 -25.97
CA GLU A 193 -8.55 3.67 -27.10
C GLU A 193 -8.13 5.05 -26.58
N MET A 194 -6.97 5.51 -27.04
CA MET A 194 -6.45 6.83 -26.68
C MET A 194 -7.15 7.90 -27.50
N LEU A 195 -7.76 8.88 -26.82
CA LEU A 195 -8.37 10.02 -27.50
C LEU A 195 -7.26 10.93 -28.03
N PRO A 196 -7.28 11.31 -29.32
CA PRO A 196 -6.33 12.28 -29.84
C PRO A 196 -6.54 13.61 -29.13
N ALA A 197 -5.45 14.23 -28.67
CA ALA A 197 -5.49 15.59 -28.18
C ALA A 197 -5.26 16.55 -29.36
N SER A 198 -6.14 17.53 -29.51
CA SER A 198 -5.97 18.55 -30.54
C SER A 198 -4.69 19.35 -30.27
N PRO A 199 -3.80 19.53 -31.28
CA PRO A 199 -2.62 20.38 -31.11
C PRO A 199 -3.04 21.83 -30.84
N ILE A 200 -2.25 22.56 -30.04
CA ILE A 200 -2.44 24.00 -29.85
C ILE A 200 -2.14 24.69 -31.17
N THR A 201 -3.16 25.23 -31.84
CA THR A 201 -3.04 25.88 -33.15
C THR A 201 -2.81 27.38 -33.07
N THR A 202 -3.16 28.02 -31.96
CA THR A 202 -3.10 29.48 -31.80
C THR A 202 -2.59 29.84 -30.41
N ILE A 203 -1.62 30.75 -30.36
CA ILE A 203 -1.18 31.43 -29.13
C ILE A 203 -1.49 32.91 -29.32
N THR A 204 -2.39 33.48 -28.51
CA THR A 204 -2.67 34.92 -28.49
C THR A 204 -1.83 35.58 -27.41
N LEU A 205 -0.85 36.39 -27.80
CA LEU A 205 -0.03 37.17 -26.88
C LEU A 205 -0.68 38.55 -26.68
N THR A 206 -1.10 38.87 -25.47
CA THR A 206 -1.59 40.20 -25.10
C THR A 206 -0.48 40.92 -24.34
N GLU A 207 0.55 41.40 -25.03
CA GLU A 207 1.53 42.31 -24.44
C GLU A 207 1.05 43.75 -24.61
N GLN A 208 0.81 44.45 -23.49
CA GLN A 208 0.77 45.91 -23.45
C GLN A 208 2.12 46.38 -22.91
N LEU A 209 2.97 46.88 -23.82
CA LEU A 209 4.18 47.61 -23.45
C LEU A 209 3.75 49.01 -23.01
N PHE A 210 4.05 49.36 -21.76
CA PHE A 210 4.01 50.74 -21.24
C PHE A 210 5.37 51.40 -21.39
#